data_AF-A0A0S8IKB9-F1
#
_entry.id   AF-A0A0S8IKB9-F1
#
_cell.length_a   1.000
_cell.length_b   1.000
_cell.length_c   1.000
_cell.angle_alpha   90.00
_cell.angle_beta   90.00
_cell.angle_gamma   90.00
#
_symmetry.space_group_name_H-M   'P 1'
#
loop_
_entity.id
_entity.type
_entity.pdbx_description
1 polymer ?
#
loop_
_entity_poly.entity_id
_entity_poly.type
_entity_poly.pdbx_seq_one_letter_code
_entity_poly.pdbx_strand_id
1 'polypeptide(L)' 'MLIQMLAYTTWHYGKPVPEMIGTVIWGVGVAAIALRIGSIWPIIIPHWLYNVLLDALLWKNLNKKILSLFG' A
#
# COMPACT_ATOMS: atom_id res chain seq x y z
N MET A 1 -6.31 15.38 -0.86
CA MET A 1 -5.38 14.24 -0.96
C MET A 1 -4.23 14.34 0.03
N LEU A 2 -3.60 15.50 0.26
CA LEU A 2 -2.47 15.63 1.21
C LEU A 2 -2.83 15.23 2.64
N ILE A 3 -3.95 15.73 3.18
CA ILE A 3 -4.41 15.39 4.54
C ILE A 3 -4.66 13.88 4.68
N GLN A 4 -5.29 13.26 3.68
CA GLN A 4 -5.53 11.82 3.66
C GLN A 4 -4.23 11.01 3.59
N MET A 5 -3.26 11.45 2.78
CA MET A 5 -1.93 10.82 2.71
C MET A 5 -1.18 10.91 4.03
N LEU A 6 -1.22 12.06 4.70
CA LEU A 6 -0.57 12.24 6.00
C LEU A 6 -1.20 11.34 7.05
N ALA A 7 -2.54 11.27 7.11
CA ALA A 7 -3.25 10.35 7.98
C ALA A 7 -2.88 8.87 7.70
N TYR A 8 -2.81 8.49 6.43
CA TYR A 8 -2.40 7.14 6.01
C TYR A 8 -0.94 6.83 6.38
N THR A 9 -0.04 7.81 6.25
CA THR A 9 1.38 7.68 6.63
C THR A 9 1.52 7.55 8.15
N THR A 10 0.78 8.35 8.93
CA THR A 10 0.78 8.24 10.40
C THR A 10 0.21 6.91 10.88
N TRP A 11 -0.71 6.30 10.14
CA TRP A 11 -1.20 4.95 10.44
C TRP A 11 -0.11 3.87 10.36
N HIS A 12 0.94 4.12 9.57
CA HIS A 12 2.08 3.22 9.41
C HIS A 12 3.25 3.58 10.33
N TYR A 13 3.06 4.50 11.28
CA TYR A 13 4.12 4.90 12.19
C TYR A 13 4.59 3.72 13.07
N GLY A 14 5.89 3.49 13.10
CA GLY A 14 6.51 2.37 13.83
C GLY A 14 6.70 1.09 13.00
N LYS A 15 6.27 1.07 11.73
CA LYS A 15 6.58 0.00 10.79
C LYS A 15 7.98 0.18 10.17
N PRO A 16 8.54 -0.85 9.50
CA PRO A 16 9.84 -0.74 8.84
C PRO A 16 9.92 0.48 7.93
N VAL A 17 11.08 1.15 7.93
CA VAL A 17 11.33 2.39 7.19
C VAL A 17 10.91 2.30 5.70
N PRO A 18 11.18 1.19 4.97
CA PRO A 18 10.72 1.08 3.58
C PRO A 18 9.20 1.16 3.43
N GLU A 19 8.44 0.61 4.38
CA GLU A 19 6.98 0.65 4.36
C GLU A 19 6.47 2.09 4.61
N MET A 20 7.06 2.80 5.58
CA MET A 20 6.71 4.19 5.89
C MET A 20 7.03 5.16 4.75
N ILE A 21 8.19 5.02 4.09
CA ILE A 21 8.51 5.86 2.91
C ILE A 21 7.56 5.50 1.75
N GLY A 22 7.26 4.21 1.61
CA GLY A 22 6.31 3.70 0.62
C GLY A 22 4.93 4.35 0.73
N THR A 23 4.42 4.64 1.94
CA THR A 23 3.08 5.24 2.09
C THR A 23 2.97 6.66 1.53
N VAL A 24 4.06 7.45 1.60
CA VAL A 24 4.10 8.81 1.06
C VAL A 24 4.09 8.77 -0.47
N ILE A 25 4.96 7.93 -1.05
CA ILE A 25 5.04 7.75 -2.51
C ILE A 25 3.71 7.21 -3.05
N TRP A 26 3.12 6.23 -2.35
CA TRP A 26 1.83 5.66 -2.69
C TRP A 26 0.73 6.73 -2.70
N GLY A 27 0.62 7.53 -1.64
CA GLY A 27 -0.42 8.57 -1.53
C GLY A 27 -0.35 9.62 -2.65
N VAL A 28 0.85 10.05 -3.05
CA VAL A 28 1.02 10.96 -4.19
C VAL A 28 0.64 10.28 -5.52
N GLY A 29 1.09 9.04 -5.74
CA GLY A 29 0.81 8.29 -6.96
C GLY A 29 -0.69 8.03 -7.15
N VAL A 30 -1.38 7.53 -6.13
CA VAL A 30 -2.83 7.26 -6.21
C VAL A 30 -3.63 8.54 -6.35
N ALA A 31 -3.19 9.65 -5.73
CA ALA A 31 -3.83 10.94 -5.90
C ALA A 31 -3.74 11.42 -7.35
N ALA A 32 -2.56 11.34 -7.97
CA ALA A 32 -2.37 11.71 -9.36
C ALA A 32 -3.23 10.86 -10.31
N ILE A 33 -3.27 9.54 -10.09
CA ILE A 33 -4.09 8.61 -10.88
C ILE A 33 -5.58 8.93 -10.74
N ALA A 34 -6.08 9.09 -9.51
CA ALA A 34 -7.49 9.37 -9.23
C ALA A 34 -7.93 10.70 -9.86
N LEU A 35 -7.09 11.74 -9.78
CA LEU A 35 -7.38 13.03 -10.40
C LEU A 35 -7.35 12.96 -11.93
N ARG A 36 -6.42 12.20 -12.51
CA ARG A 36 -6.31 12.08 -13.98
C ARG A 36 -7.45 11.29 -14.60
N ILE A 37 -7.91 10.23 -13.92
CA ILE A 37 -8.96 9.33 -14.40
C ILE A 37 -10.36 9.83 -13.97
N GLY A 38 -10.45 10.61 -12.88
CA GLY A 38 -11.72 11.00 -12.29
C GLY A 38 -12.43 9.85 -11.58
N SER A 39 -11.71 8.78 -11.21
CA SER A 39 -12.26 7.60 -10.57
C SER A 39 -11.24 6.96 -9.63
N ILE A 40 -11.70 6.51 -8.47
CA ILE A 40 -10.89 5.83 -7.45
C ILE A 40 -10.82 4.31 -7.66
N TRP A 41 -11.74 3.74 -8.45
CA TRP A 41 -11.85 2.29 -8.66
C TRP A 41 -10.60 1.63 -9.27
N PRO A 42 -9.88 2.26 -10.22
CA PRO A 42 -8.63 1.71 -10.74
C PRO A 42 -7.51 1.60 -9.71
N ILE A 43 -7.66 2.23 -8.53
CA ILE A 43 -6.71 2.13 -7.42
C ILE A 43 -7.22 1.10 -6.39
N ILE A 44 -8.50 1.21 -6.01
CA ILE A 44 -9.09 0.37 -4.95
C ILE A 44 -9.08 -1.11 -5.34
N ILE A 45 -9.48 -1.44 -6.57
CA ILE A 45 -9.59 -2.85 -7.00
C ILE A 45 -8.21 -3.53 -7.00
N PRO A 46 -7.16 -2.97 -7.65
CA PRO A 46 -5.83 -3.58 -7.59
C PRO A 46 -5.24 -3.61 -6.18
N HIS A 47 -5.48 -2.57 -5.38
CA HIS A 47 -4.96 -2.53 -4.01
C HIS A 47 -5.61 -3.59 -3.12
N TRP A 48 -6.92 -3.79 -3.23
CA TRP A 48 -7.63 -4.86 -2.53
C TRP A 48 -7.15 -6.24 -3.00
N LEU A 49 -7.04 -6.46 -4.31
CA LEU A 49 -6.57 -7.73 -4.87
C LEU A 49 -5.14 -8.05 -4.43
N TYR A 50 -4.26 -7.05 -4.37
CA TYR A 50 -2.91 -7.20 -3.85
C TYR A 50 -2.90 -7.72 -2.41
N ASN A 51 -3.74 -7.17 -1.53
CA ASN A 51 -3.85 -7.65 -0.14
C ASN A 51 -4.36 -9.10 -0.07
N VAL A 52 -5.39 -9.44 -0.84
CA VAL A 52 -5.90 -10.82 -0.92
C VAL A 52 -4.81 -11.80 -1.38
N LEU A 53 -4.00 -11.40 -2.36
CA LEU A 53 -2.89 -12.21 -2.85
C LEU A 53 -1.78 -12.37 -1.81
N LEU A 54 -1.44 -11.30 -1.08
CA LEU A 54 -0.48 -11.38 0.02
C LEU A 54 -0.97 -12.34 1.11
N ASP A 55 -2.22 -12.21 1.54
CA ASP A 55 -2.81 -13.10 2.55
C ASP A 55 -2.79 -14.56 2.09
N ALA A 56 -3.10 -14.83 0.81
CA ALA A 56 -3.04 -16.17 0.25
C ALA A 56 -1.61 -16.75 0.21
N LEU A 57 -0.61 -15.92 -0.08
CA LEU A 57 0.81 -16.32 -0.08
C LEU A 57 1.34 -16.57 1.33
N LEU A 58 0.90 -15.77 2.31
CA LEU A 58 1.20 -15.95 3.72
C LEU A 58 0.57 -17.24 4.26
N TRP A 59 -0.71 -17.45 3.97
CA TRP A 59 -1.46 -18.66 4.35
C TRP A 59 -0.77 -19.94 3.88
N LYS A 60 -0.29 -19.96 2.63
CA LYS A 60 0.40 -21.11 2.06
C LYS A 60 1.88 -21.21 2.45
N ASN A 61 2.38 -20.33 3.33
CA ASN A 61 3.80 -20.26 3.72
C ASN A 61 4.77 -20.06 2.53
N LEU A 62 4.26 -19.57 1.40
CA LEU A 62 4.99 -19.49 0.13
C LEU A 62 6.00 -18.35 0.09
N ASN A 63 6.10 -17.52 1.14
CA ASN A 63 6.83 -16.26 1.05
C ASN A 63 7.66 -15.83 2.26
N LYS A 64 8.35 -16.78 2.91
CA LYS A 64 9.29 -16.46 4.00
C LYS A 64 10.39 -15.47 3.60
N LYS A 65 10.82 -15.49 2.32
CA LYS A 65 11.92 -14.67 1.79
C LYS A 65 11.52 -13.23 1.42
N ILE A 66 10.25 -13.00 1.10
CA ILE A 66 9.71 -11.65 0.86
C ILE A 66 9.32 -11.01 2.20
N LEU A 67 8.74 -11.79 3.12
CA LEU A 67 8.44 -11.35 4.48
C LEU A 67 9.68 -10.83 5.23
N SER A 68 10.84 -11.46 5.05
CA SER A 68 12.09 -11.01 5.67
C SER A 68 12.64 -9.68 5.12
N LEU A 69 12.09 -9.14 4.03
CA LEU A 69 12.42 -7.81 3.52
C LEU A 69 11.57 -6.70 4.16
N PHE A 70 10.51 -7.09 4.88
CA PHE A 70 9.56 -6.20 5.55
C PHE A 70 9.51 -6.46 7.07
N GLY A 71 10.55 -7.09 7.63
CA GLY A 71 10.70 -7.38 9.07
C GLY A 71 11.99 -6.80 9.61
#